data_AF-A0A133UCT6-F1
#
_entry.id   AF-A0A133UCT6-F1
#
_cell.length_a   1.000
_cell.length_b   1.000
_cell.length_c   1.000
_cell.angle_alpha   90.00
_cell.angle_beta   90.00
_cell.angle_gamma   90.00
#
_symmetry.space_group_name_H-M   'P 1'
#
loop_
_entity.id
_entity.type
_entity.pdbx_description
1 polymer ?
#
loop_
_entity_poly.entity_id
_entity_poly.type
_entity_poly.pdbx_seq_one_letter_code
_entity_poly.pdbx_strand_id
1 'polypeptide(L)'
;MRDLLPRTKNKEKLLKDKCKQDGFCKLENLNNPKVTDFIARYLEHCNPDSAFVRTDSQKDVEYIRKRSIEKGEERQLEMDGHTVHFDGYNDQARDKENTKFLLPPDKEIGRQFNSINKEKGLKEIRKYLENIMKGKEAYICFFCLGPKNSKFSIPALQITDSTYVAHSEDILYRDGYDLFKNRKFENEVEFFKFVHSAGPLEGGVSKKIHKRRIYTDLEANTVFSTHTQYGGNTIGAKKLAMRLAIKKASEEGWLTEHMFIMGVHGDEDRTTYFTGAYPSACGKTSTSMIESEKLVGDDIAYLREINGELRAANPERGIFGIIRDVSPDDDPLIWKTITTPGEVIFSNVLIKDGKPYWMGMGKELPEKGINHSGKWWKGKKDESGKPIDPSHRNARYTVRISDLENKDPNLENPDGVKIKGIIYGGRDSDTWVPVSESFNWKHGILTKGSALESETTS
;
A
#
# COMPACT_ATOMS: atom_id res chain seq x y z
N MET A 1 20.17 20.76 -4.35
CA MET A 1 20.07 19.83 -5.50
C MET A 1 18.97 18.82 -5.20
N ARG A 2 17.79 18.94 -5.83
CA ARG A 2 16.66 18.02 -5.63
C ARG A 2 16.78 16.92 -6.69
N ASP A 3 17.18 15.72 -6.26
CA ASP A 3 17.45 14.50 -7.06
C ASP A 3 18.73 14.55 -7.93
N LEU A 4 19.62 13.54 -7.80
CA LEU A 4 20.98 13.56 -8.41
C LEU A 4 21.35 12.33 -9.26
N LEU A 5 20.37 11.54 -9.74
CA LEU A 5 20.72 10.73 -10.92
C LEU A 5 20.88 11.70 -12.11
N PRO A 6 21.96 11.57 -12.91
CA PRO A 6 22.16 12.44 -14.05
C PRO A 6 20.99 12.26 -15.03
N ARG A 7 20.69 13.31 -15.80
CA ARG A 7 19.73 13.16 -16.91
C ARG A 7 20.28 12.14 -17.90
N THR A 8 19.41 11.25 -18.35
CA THR A 8 19.71 10.28 -19.40
C THR A 8 20.05 11.02 -20.69
N LYS A 9 21.26 10.81 -21.22
CA LYS A 9 21.77 11.53 -22.40
C LYS A 9 20.97 11.24 -23.67
N ASN A 10 20.56 9.97 -23.87
CA ASN A 10 19.75 9.56 -25.02
C ASN A 10 18.45 8.91 -24.55
N LYS A 11 17.58 9.73 -23.94
CA LYS A 11 16.31 9.30 -23.36
C LYS A 11 15.43 8.54 -24.36
N GLU A 12 15.27 9.08 -25.55
CA GLU A 12 14.38 8.52 -26.56
C GLU A 12 14.82 7.10 -26.98
N LYS A 13 16.12 6.94 -27.29
CA LYS A 13 16.68 5.62 -27.61
C LYS A 13 16.49 4.64 -26.46
N LEU A 14 16.80 5.06 -25.23
CA LEU A 14 16.63 4.19 -24.05
C LEU A 14 15.18 3.74 -23.90
N LEU A 15 14.22 4.66 -24.01
CA LEU A 15 12.80 4.32 -23.83
C LEU A 15 12.30 3.42 -24.97
N LYS A 16 12.71 3.64 -26.23
CA LYS A 16 12.42 2.74 -27.35
C LYS A 16 13.00 1.34 -27.14
N ASP A 17 14.26 1.27 -26.71
CA ASP A 17 14.97 0.01 -26.50
C ASP A 17 14.35 -0.80 -25.36
N LYS A 18 14.05 -0.16 -24.21
CA LYS A 18 13.51 -0.84 -23.02
C LYS A 18 12.01 -1.11 -23.12
N CYS A 19 11.21 -0.14 -23.56
CA CYS A 19 9.74 -0.23 -23.54
C CYS A 19 9.15 -0.84 -24.81
N LYS A 20 9.98 -1.06 -25.84
CA LYS A 20 9.55 -1.39 -27.22
C LYS A 20 8.66 -0.30 -27.80
N GLN A 21 8.19 -0.50 -29.04
CA GLN A 21 7.39 0.50 -29.74
C GLN A 21 6.08 0.84 -29.01
N ASP A 22 5.33 -0.17 -28.54
CA ASP A 22 4.06 0.04 -27.83
C ASP A 22 4.23 0.87 -26.55
N GLY A 23 5.15 0.44 -25.67
CA GLY A 23 5.42 1.15 -24.43
C GLY A 23 5.98 2.56 -24.66
N PHE A 24 6.83 2.73 -25.67
CA PHE A 24 7.34 4.05 -26.05
C PHE A 24 6.21 4.99 -26.50
N CYS A 25 5.31 4.53 -27.38
CA CYS A 25 4.15 5.32 -27.80
C CYS A 25 3.23 5.69 -26.64
N LYS A 26 3.02 4.77 -25.68
CA LYS A 26 2.31 5.08 -24.42
C LYS A 26 2.99 6.22 -23.66
N LEU A 27 4.31 6.16 -23.47
CA LEU A 27 5.04 7.23 -22.78
C LEU A 27 5.05 8.57 -23.53
N GLU A 28 5.15 8.56 -24.87
CA GLU A 28 5.03 9.78 -25.67
C GLU A 28 3.64 10.41 -25.55
N ASN A 29 2.59 9.58 -25.53
CA ASN A 29 1.21 10.02 -25.41
C ASN A 29 0.89 10.72 -24.08
N LEU A 30 1.69 10.50 -23.02
CA LEU A 30 1.58 11.27 -21.78
C LEU A 30 1.86 12.75 -22.04
N ASN A 31 2.73 13.06 -23.02
CA ASN A 31 3.23 14.41 -23.30
C ASN A 31 3.64 15.13 -22.01
N ASN A 32 4.47 14.47 -21.20
CA ASN A 32 4.84 14.90 -19.85
C ASN A 32 6.35 14.67 -19.62
N PRO A 33 7.21 15.65 -19.98
CA PRO A 33 8.65 15.47 -19.96
C PRO A 33 9.19 15.07 -18.58
N LYS A 34 8.68 15.66 -17.49
CA LYS A 34 9.12 15.37 -16.11
C LYS A 34 8.91 13.90 -15.72
N VAL A 35 7.80 13.32 -16.18
CA VAL A 35 7.45 11.92 -15.95
C VAL A 35 8.39 11.01 -16.75
N THR A 36 8.55 11.28 -18.05
CA THR A 36 9.44 10.48 -18.91
C THR A 36 10.92 10.59 -18.51
N ASP A 37 11.35 11.76 -18.01
CA ASP A 37 12.71 11.98 -17.51
C ASP A 37 12.96 11.14 -16.26
N PHE A 38 12.02 11.12 -15.31
CA PHE A 38 12.10 10.27 -14.12
C PHE A 38 12.17 8.78 -14.50
N ILE A 39 11.27 8.33 -15.39
CA ILE A 39 11.24 6.94 -15.87
C ILE A 39 12.58 6.57 -16.51
N ALA A 40 13.05 7.38 -17.45
CA ALA A 40 14.30 7.12 -18.16
C ALA A 40 15.50 7.02 -17.22
N ARG A 41 15.64 7.93 -16.25
CA ARG A 41 16.75 7.90 -15.28
C ARG A 41 16.78 6.60 -14.48
N TYR A 42 15.62 6.12 -14.02
CA TYR A 42 15.58 4.91 -13.21
C TYR A 42 15.61 3.62 -14.05
N LEU A 43 15.12 3.62 -15.29
CA LEU A 43 15.37 2.52 -16.22
C LEU A 43 16.85 2.41 -16.61
N GLU A 44 17.54 3.54 -16.83
CA GLU A 44 18.98 3.55 -17.11
C GLU A 44 19.76 3.01 -15.92
N HIS A 45 19.46 3.49 -14.71
CA HIS A 45 20.20 3.15 -13.50
C HIS A 45 19.91 1.72 -13.00
N CYS A 46 18.64 1.30 -13.00
CA CYS A 46 18.25 -0.03 -12.54
C CYS A 46 18.51 -1.11 -13.59
N ASN A 47 18.64 -0.72 -14.86
CA ASN A 47 19.01 -1.54 -16.01
C ASN A 47 18.19 -2.85 -16.16
N PRO A 48 16.85 -2.78 -16.29
CA PRO A 48 16.05 -3.94 -16.63
C PRO A 48 16.28 -4.36 -18.09
N ASP A 49 15.97 -5.60 -18.45
CA ASP A 49 16.06 -6.07 -19.84
C ASP A 49 14.96 -5.49 -20.71
N SER A 50 13.74 -5.39 -20.16
CA SER A 50 12.58 -4.73 -20.77
C SER A 50 11.80 -3.90 -19.75
N ALA A 51 10.91 -3.04 -20.23
CA ALA A 51 9.97 -2.31 -19.40
C ALA A 51 8.55 -2.39 -19.98
N PHE A 52 7.57 -2.65 -19.13
CA PHE A 52 6.17 -2.64 -19.45
C PHE A 52 5.51 -1.37 -18.90
N VAL A 53 4.82 -0.65 -19.78
CA VAL A 53 4.10 0.59 -19.43
C VAL A 53 2.63 0.24 -19.27
N ARG A 54 2.15 0.27 -18.02
CA ARG A 54 0.76 -0.03 -17.68
C ARG A 54 -0.12 1.21 -17.85
N THR A 55 -1.08 1.15 -18.75
CA THR A 55 -2.14 2.17 -18.93
C THR A 55 -3.37 1.82 -18.10
N ASP A 56 -4.45 2.60 -18.24
CA ASP A 56 -5.77 2.33 -17.62
C ASP A 56 -6.54 1.18 -18.33
N SER A 57 -5.92 0.49 -19.29
CA SER A 57 -6.59 -0.57 -20.05
C SER A 57 -6.63 -1.90 -19.30
N GLN A 58 -7.78 -2.58 -19.37
CA GLN A 58 -7.95 -3.91 -18.76
C GLN A 58 -6.93 -4.94 -19.28
N LYS A 59 -6.52 -4.85 -20.55
CA LYS A 59 -5.50 -5.71 -21.15
C LYS A 59 -4.15 -5.59 -20.44
N ASP A 60 -3.75 -4.38 -20.05
CA ASP A 60 -2.50 -4.18 -19.33
C ASP A 60 -2.58 -4.77 -17.92
N VAL A 61 -3.76 -4.76 -17.31
CA VAL A 61 -3.97 -5.38 -16.00
C VAL A 61 -3.94 -6.91 -16.08
N GLU A 62 -4.62 -7.49 -17.08
CA GLU A 62 -4.57 -8.92 -17.37
C GLU A 62 -3.15 -9.41 -17.68
N TYR A 63 -2.35 -8.58 -18.38
CA TYR A 63 -0.93 -8.86 -18.59
C TYR A 63 -0.20 -9.02 -17.26
N ILE A 64 -0.34 -8.08 -16.32
CA ILE A 64 0.32 -8.17 -15.00
C ILE A 64 -0.10 -9.42 -14.24
N ARG A 65 -1.41 -9.69 -14.14
CA ARG A 65 -1.96 -10.88 -13.47
C ARG A 65 -1.37 -12.18 -14.02
N LYS A 66 -1.39 -12.33 -15.35
CA LYS A 66 -0.83 -13.50 -16.02
C LYS A 66 0.67 -13.63 -15.74
N ARG A 67 1.40 -12.52 -15.77
CA ARG A 67 2.84 -12.49 -15.48
C ARG A 67 3.16 -12.84 -14.04
N SER A 68 2.33 -12.47 -13.07
CA SER A 68 2.46 -12.91 -11.67
C SER A 68 2.51 -14.44 -11.53
N ILE A 69 1.62 -15.13 -12.26
CA ILE A 69 1.57 -16.60 -12.28
C ILE A 69 2.74 -17.19 -13.06
N GLU A 70 3.04 -16.69 -14.26
CA GLU A 70 4.14 -17.19 -15.11
C GLU A 70 5.51 -17.08 -14.42
N LYS A 71 5.75 -15.99 -13.67
CA LYS A 71 7.00 -15.78 -12.93
C LYS A 71 7.04 -16.56 -11.61
N GLY A 72 5.91 -17.14 -11.19
CA GLY A 72 5.77 -17.82 -9.90
C GLY A 72 5.85 -16.88 -8.69
N GLU A 73 5.67 -15.57 -8.89
CA GLU A 73 5.51 -14.61 -7.79
C GLU A 73 4.16 -14.83 -7.08
N GLU A 74 3.14 -15.26 -7.82
CA GLU A 74 1.87 -15.72 -7.29
C GLU A 74 1.57 -17.14 -7.79
N ARG A 75 0.73 -17.87 -7.04
CA ARG A 75 0.21 -19.17 -7.47
C ARG A 75 -1.31 -19.14 -7.44
N GLN A 76 -1.93 -19.67 -8.48
CA GLN A 76 -3.38 -19.80 -8.54
C GLN A 76 -3.87 -20.81 -7.49
N LEU A 77 -4.99 -20.48 -6.84
CA LEU A 77 -5.68 -21.34 -5.89
C LEU A 77 -6.87 -22.03 -6.59
N GLU A 78 -7.51 -22.97 -5.88
CA GLU A 78 -8.65 -23.72 -6.42
C GLU A 78 -9.87 -22.84 -6.69
N MET A 79 -10.08 -21.81 -5.86
CA MET A 79 -11.15 -20.83 -6.05
C MET A 79 -10.80 -19.87 -7.20
N ASP A 80 -11.77 -19.62 -8.08
CA ASP A 80 -11.57 -18.73 -9.21
C ASP A 80 -11.25 -17.29 -8.76
N GLY A 81 -10.27 -16.68 -9.43
CA GLY A 81 -9.72 -15.37 -9.09
C GLY A 81 -8.80 -15.32 -7.85
N HIS A 82 -8.66 -16.40 -7.08
CA HIS A 82 -7.79 -16.43 -5.90
C HIS A 82 -6.35 -16.79 -6.25
N THR A 83 -5.40 -16.07 -5.66
CA THR A 83 -3.97 -16.36 -5.73
C THR A 83 -3.31 -16.32 -4.36
N VAL A 84 -2.12 -16.91 -4.25
CA VAL A 84 -1.26 -16.82 -3.07
C VAL A 84 0.13 -16.30 -3.43
N HIS A 85 0.63 -15.38 -2.60
CA HIS A 85 2.00 -14.90 -2.58
C HIS A 85 2.72 -15.39 -1.31
N PHE A 86 4.00 -15.72 -1.45
CA PHE A 86 4.88 -16.02 -0.32
C PHE A 86 6.06 -15.06 -0.31
N ASP A 87 6.17 -14.29 0.75
CA ASP A 87 7.35 -13.49 1.01
C ASP A 87 8.51 -14.40 1.48
N GLY A 88 9.74 -13.89 1.37
CA GLY A 88 10.89 -14.53 2.00
C GLY A 88 10.71 -14.70 3.51
N TYR A 89 11.22 -15.80 4.08
CA TYR A 89 11.07 -16.08 5.52
C TYR A 89 11.50 -14.92 6.43
N ASN A 90 12.54 -14.17 6.04
CA ASN A 90 13.07 -13.02 6.78
C ASN A 90 12.51 -11.66 6.29
N ASP A 91 11.45 -11.68 5.49
CA ASP A 91 10.85 -10.51 4.85
C ASP A 91 9.33 -10.49 4.98
N GLN A 92 8.81 -10.51 6.21
CA GLN A 92 7.36 -10.69 6.48
C GLN A 92 6.78 -9.57 7.34
N ALA A 93 7.53 -8.48 7.51
CA ALA A 93 7.17 -7.35 8.33
C ALA A 93 7.90 -6.08 7.89
N ARG A 94 7.45 -4.94 8.45
CA ARG A 94 8.11 -3.66 8.26
C ARG A 94 9.47 -3.65 8.95
N ASP A 95 10.50 -3.17 8.24
CA ASP A 95 11.86 -3.07 8.76
C ASP A 95 12.13 -1.67 9.32
N LYS A 96 11.94 -1.48 10.63
CA LYS A 96 12.13 -0.19 11.28
C LYS A 96 13.59 0.30 11.21
N GLU A 97 14.56 -0.61 11.25
CA GLU A 97 15.99 -0.27 11.28
C GLU A 97 16.47 0.24 9.92
N ASN A 98 16.01 -0.38 8.83
CA ASN A 98 16.41 -0.03 7.47
C ASN A 98 15.41 0.90 6.75
N THR A 99 14.32 1.29 7.42
CA THR A 99 13.42 2.34 6.96
C THR A 99 13.90 3.70 7.46
N LYS A 100 14.29 4.61 6.55
CA LYS A 100 14.87 5.92 6.92
C LYS A 100 14.31 7.09 6.13
N PHE A 101 14.24 8.25 6.77
CA PHE A 101 14.03 9.53 6.10
C PHE A 101 15.36 10.13 5.65
N LEU A 102 15.40 10.63 4.41
CA LEU A 102 16.55 11.32 3.84
C LEU A 102 16.42 12.82 4.12
N LEU A 103 17.19 13.31 5.08
CA LEU A 103 17.09 14.70 5.53
C LEU A 103 18.35 15.50 5.20
N PRO A 104 18.21 16.76 4.75
CA PRO A 104 19.31 17.73 4.77
C PRO A 104 19.96 17.85 6.16
N PRO A 105 21.25 18.22 6.26
CA PRO A 105 21.95 18.35 7.54
C PRO A 105 21.29 19.31 8.55
N ASP A 106 20.55 20.29 8.04
CA ASP A 106 19.88 21.36 8.80
C ASP A 106 18.44 21.02 9.19
N LYS A 107 17.94 19.82 8.87
CA LYS A 107 16.56 19.40 9.17
C LYS A 107 16.51 18.21 10.13
N GLU A 108 15.62 18.30 11.12
CA GLU A 108 15.26 17.21 12.04
C GLU A 108 13.73 17.07 12.08
N ILE A 109 13.23 15.84 12.18
CA ILE A 109 11.78 15.55 12.25
C ILE A 109 11.37 14.85 13.56
N GLY A 110 12.30 14.69 14.50
CA GLY A 110 12.10 14.08 15.82
C GLY A 110 12.84 12.73 15.99
N ARG A 111 13.25 12.45 17.22
CA ARG A 111 14.07 11.27 17.59
C ARG A 111 13.38 9.92 17.39
N GLN A 112 12.05 9.91 17.36
CA GLN A 112 11.24 8.73 17.09
C GLN A 112 11.31 8.28 15.62
N PHE A 113 11.78 9.14 14.72
CA PHE A 113 11.93 8.80 13.31
C PHE A 113 13.38 8.49 12.98
N ASN A 114 13.58 7.33 12.37
CA ASN A 114 14.88 6.93 11.86
C ASN A 114 15.22 7.76 10.62
N SER A 115 16.32 8.49 10.65
CA SER A 115 16.75 9.38 9.57
C SER A 115 18.24 9.22 9.28
N ILE A 116 18.65 9.67 8.09
CA ILE A 116 20.04 9.69 7.66
C ILE A 116 20.29 10.94 6.84
N ASN A 117 21.52 11.45 6.87
CA ASN A 117 21.97 12.50 5.97
C ASN A 117 21.62 12.14 4.51
N LYS A 118 20.94 13.07 3.83
CA LYS A 118 20.38 12.86 2.49
C LYS A 118 21.43 12.45 1.46
N GLU A 119 22.58 13.10 1.41
CA GLU A 119 23.62 12.78 0.42
C GLU A 119 24.18 11.37 0.65
N LYS A 120 24.44 11.02 1.92
CA LYS A 120 24.91 9.68 2.31
C LYS A 120 23.87 8.61 1.96
N GLY A 121 22.61 8.82 2.31
CA GLY A 121 21.53 7.88 2.04
C GLY A 121 21.25 7.71 0.53
N LEU A 122 21.28 8.81 -0.24
CA LEU A 122 21.14 8.76 -1.70
C LEU A 122 22.31 8.01 -2.36
N LYS A 123 23.55 8.22 -1.90
CA LYS A 123 24.71 7.47 -2.39
C LYS A 123 24.56 5.96 -2.12
N GLU A 124 24.12 5.59 -0.92
CA GLU A 124 23.89 4.20 -0.54
C GLU A 124 22.80 3.55 -1.39
N ILE A 125 21.60 4.16 -1.46
CA ILE A 125 20.47 3.55 -2.16
C ILE A 125 20.71 3.45 -3.67
N ARG A 126 21.42 4.41 -4.28
CA ARG A 126 21.81 4.32 -5.69
C ARG A 126 22.74 3.16 -5.94
N LYS A 127 23.73 2.95 -5.08
CA LYS A 127 24.62 1.79 -5.19
C LYS A 127 23.84 0.47 -5.14
N TYR A 128 22.78 0.39 -4.34
CA TYR A 128 21.92 -0.81 -4.31
C TYR A 128 21.01 -0.93 -5.53
N LEU A 129 20.49 0.18 -6.05
CA LEU A 129 19.63 0.20 -7.24
C LEU A 129 20.39 -0.03 -8.55
N GLU A 130 21.69 0.20 -8.58
CA GLU A 130 22.50 0.06 -9.79
C GLU A 130 22.43 -1.38 -10.33
N ASN A 131 21.95 -1.53 -11.56
CA ASN A 131 21.75 -2.83 -12.24
C ASN A 131 20.87 -3.83 -11.49
N ILE A 132 20.09 -3.40 -10.50
CA ILE A 132 19.32 -4.29 -9.63
C ILE A 132 18.23 -5.09 -10.38
N MET A 133 17.76 -4.55 -11.51
CA MET A 133 16.71 -5.17 -12.33
C MET A 133 17.26 -5.93 -13.54
N LYS A 134 18.59 -6.09 -13.68
CA LYS A 134 19.19 -6.83 -14.80
C LYS A 134 18.59 -8.24 -14.92
N GLY A 135 18.22 -8.66 -16.13
CA GLY A 135 17.56 -9.95 -16.36
C GLY A 135 16.05 -9.94 -16.10
N LYS A 136 15.45 -8.78 -15.79
CA LYS A 136 14.04 -8.65 -15.44
C LYS A 136 13.31 -7.65 -16.33
N GLU A 137 11.99 -7.76 -16.31
CA GLU A 137 11.09 -6.73 -16.81
C GLU A 137 10.74 -5.76 -15.67
N ALA A 138 10.85 -4.46 -15.93
CA ALA A 138 10.32 -3.42 -15.05
C ALA A 138 8.87 -3.09 -15.42
N TYR A 139 8.03 -2.79 -14.45
CA TYR A 139 6.63 -2.40 -14.58
C TYR A 139 6.51 -0.94 -14.14
N ILE A 140 6.03 -0.10 -15.06
CA ILE A 140 5.81 1.33 -14.84
C ILE A 140 4.30 1.52 -14.65
N CYS A 141 3.90 1.77 -13.41
CA CYS A 141 2.51 1.84 -13.00
C CYS A 141 2.13 3.25 -12.56
N PHE A 142 1.04 3.77 -13.12
CA PHE A 142 0.50 5.09 -12.79
C PHE A 142 -0.76 4.92 -11.96
N PHE A 143 -0.84 5.65 -10.85
CA PHE A 143 -1.96 5.59 -9.91
C PHE A 143 -2.49 6.97 -9.56
N CYS A 144 -3.75 7.00 -9.15
CA CYS A 144 -4.42 8.14 -8.53
C CYS A 144 -4.78 7.75 -7.10
N LEU A 145 -4.18 8.43 -6.12
CA LEU A 145 -4.58 8.29 -4.72
C LEU A 145 -5.76 9.22 -4.47
N GLY A 146 -6.88 8.65 -4.04
CA GLY A 146 -8.17 9.34 -3.89
C GLY A 146 -9.02 9.28 -5.16
N PRO A 147 -10.30 9.66 -5.08
CA PRO A 147 -11.22 9.69 -6.21
C PRO A 147 -10.62 10.40 -7.43
N LYS A 148 -10.92 9.94 -8.65
CA LYS A 148 -10.44 10.59 -9.88
C LYS A 148 -11.10 11.97 -10.04
N ASN A 149 -10.41 12.90 -10.72
CA ASN A 149 -10.89 14.26 -10.99
C ASN A 149 -11.31 15.04 -9.73
N SER A 150 -10.57 14.85 -8.64
CA SER A 150 -10.90 15.36 -7.32
C SER A 150 -9.82 16.31 -6.79
N LYS A 151 -10.19 17.22 -5.89
CA LYS A 151 -9.23 17.96 -5.05
C LYS A 151 -8.42 17.05 -4.13
N PHE A 152 -8.92 15.84 -3.85
CA PHE A 152 -8.22 14.82 -3.09
C PHE A 152 -7.22 14.02 -3.93
N SER A 153 -7.28 14.09 -5.27
CA SER A 153 -6.43 13.29 -6.15
C SER A 153 -4.95 13.64 -6.00
N ILE A 154 -4.13 12.64 -5.66
CA ILE A 154 -2.67 12.74 -5.71
C ILE A 154 -2.14 11.76 -6.77
N PRO A 155 -1.49 12.26 -7.85
CA PRO A 155 -0.85 11.39 -8.82
C PRO A 155 0.35 10.66 -8.21
N ALA A 156 0.46 9.36 -8.48
CA ALA A 156 1.54 8.51 -8.02
C ALA A 156 2.10 7.66 -9.18
N LEU A 157 3.41 7.46 -9.19
CA LEU A 157 4.13 6.67 -10.19
C LEU A 157 5.05 5.67 -9.47
N GLN A 158 4.86 4.38 -9.76
CA GLN A 158 5.73 3.31 -9.26
C GLN A 158 6.47 2.61 -10.41
N ILE A 159 7.78 2.45 -10.24
CA ILE A 159 8.62 1.57 -11.07
C ILE A 159 9.00 0.38 -10.21
N THR A 160 8.64 -0.83 -10.63
CA THR A 160 8.92 -2.08 -9.89
C THR A 160 9.35 -3.21 -10.81
N ASP A 161 10.14 -4.17 -10.32
CA ASP A 161 10.41 -5.45 -11.03
C ASP A 161 9.56 -6.63 -10.53
N SER A 162 8.60 -6.36 -9.64
CA SER A 162 7.70 -7.36 -9.04
C SER A 162 6.29 -7.23 -9.59
N THR A 163 5.80 -8.34 -10.11
CA THR A 163 4.43 -8.47 -10.62
C THR A 163 3.41 -8.58 -9.49
N TYR A 164 3.75 -9.24 -8.38
CA TYR A 164 2.93 -9.24 -7.16
C TYR A 164 2.64 -7.82 -6.65
N VAL A 165 3.66 -6.96 -6.65
CA VAL A 165 3.51 -5.57 -6.21
C VAL A 165 2.61 -4.80 -7.17
N ALA A 166 2.83 -4.90 -8.48
CA ALA A 166 2.01 -4.23 -9.48
C ALA A 166 0.54 -4.71 -9.45
N HIS A 167 0.31 -6.02 -9.25
CA HIS A 167 -1.02 -6.61 -9.10
C HIS A 167 -1.71 -6.15 -7.82
N SER A 168 -1.00 -6.16 -6.69
CA SER A 168 -1.54 -5.65 -5.42
C SER A 168 -1.91 -4.17 -5.50
N GLU A 169 -1.07 -3.34 -6.13
CA GLU A 169 -1.37 -1.92 -6.31
C GLU A 169 -2.57 -1.68 -7.23
N ASP A 170 -2.79 -2.52 -8.24
CA ASP A 170 -3.99 -2.48 -9.07
C ASP A 170 -5.27 -2.71 -8.26
N ILE A 171 -5.25 -3.69 -7.33
CA ILE A 171 -6.38 -3.94 -6.43
C ILE A 171 -6.60 -2.74 -5.49
N LEU A 172 -5.51 -2.21 -4.94
CA LEU A 172 -5.54 -1.22 -3.85
C LEU A 172 -5.74 0.23 -4.30
N TYR A 173 -5.35 0.60 -5.52
CA TYR A 173 -5.31 2.00 -5.98
C TYR A 173 -5.92 2.18 -7.35
N ARG A 174 -6.49 3.37 -7.59
CA ARG A 174 -7.10 3.73 -8.87
C ARG A 174 -6.03 3.94 -9.92
N ASP A 175 -6.36 3.53 -11.12
CA ASP A 175 -5.56 3.75 -12.32
C ASP A 175 -5.29 5.24 -12.55
N GLY A 176 -4.06 5.60 -12.93
CA GLY A 176 -3.63 6.99 -13.04
C GLY A 176 -3.07 7.39 -14.40
N TYR A 177 -2.99 6.51 -15.39
CA TYR A 177 -2.34 6.86 -16.66
C TYR A 177 -3.03 8.04 -17.35
N ASP A 178 -4.36 8.05 -17.39
CA ASP A 178 -5.12 9.17 -17.96
C ASP A 178 -4.97 10.46 -17.15
N LEU A 179 -4.81 10.37 -15.82
CA LEU A 179 -4.47 11.53 -14.99
C LEU A 179 -3.13 12.14 -15.40
N PHE A 180 -2.10 11.31 -15.63
CA PHE A 180 -0.78 11.76 -16.07
C PHE A 180 -0.77 12.28 -17.51
N LYS A 181 -1.67 11.78 -18.36
CA LYS A 181 -1.87 12.27 -19.73
C LYS A 181 -2.52 13.66 -19.75
N ASN A 182 -3.58 13.83 -18.95
CA ASN A 182 -4.43 15.02 -18.94
C ASN A 182 -3.88 16.15 -18.07
N ARG A 183 -3.05 15.85 -17.06
CA ARG A 183 -2.39 16.85 -16.21
C ARG A 183 -0.93 17.03 -16.60
N LYS A 184 -0.51 18.28 -16.81
CA LYS A 184 0.90 18.62 -17.02
C LYS A 184 1.59 18.93 -15.69
N PHE A 185 2.81 18.44 -15.53
CA PHE A 185 3.63 18.68 -14.36
C PHE A 185 4.81 19.58 -14.76
N GLU A 186 4.92 20.72 -14.11
CA GLU A 186 6.04 21.64 -14.28
C GLU A 186 7.26 21.12 -13.51
N ASN A 187 7.02 20.42 -12.40
CA ASN A 187 8.04 19.89 -11.50
C ASN A 187 7.77 18.44 -11.12
N GLU A 188 8.84 17.66 -10.94
CA GLU A 188 8.70 16.26 -10.53
C GLU A 188 8.18 16.08 -9.09
N VAL A 189 8.14 17.13 -8.27
CA VAL A 189 7.61 17.05 -6.90
C VAL A 189 6.08 17.08 -6.86
N GLU A 190 5.42 17.31 -7.99
CA GLU A 190 3.95 17.40 -8.06
C GLU A 190 3.23 16.05 -8.03
N PHE A 191 3.98 14.95 -8.19
CA PHE A 191 3.48 13.58 -8.09
C PHE A 191 4.41 12.76 -7.19
N PHE A 192 3.84 11.74 -6.55
CA PHE A 192 4.61 10.83 -5.71
C PHE A 192 5.31 9.79 -6.57
N LYS A 193 6.54 9.46 -6.20
CA LYS A 193 7.40 8.56 -6.96
C LYS A 193 7.86 7.41 -6.08
N PHE A 194 7.86 6.23 -6.65
CA PHE A 194 8.30 5.01 -5.99
C PHE A 194 9.22 4.23 -6.93
N VAL A 195 10.40 3.87 -6.43
CA VAL A 195 11.34 3.00 -7.13
C VAL A 195 11.57 1.79 -6.25
N HIS A 196 11.01 0.67 -6.68
CA HIS A 196 11.04 -0.58 -5.96
C HIS A 196 11.80 -1.64 -6.77
N SER A 197 12.64 -2.43 -6.12
CA SER A 197 13.09 -3.70 -6.68
C SER A 197 13.23 -4.75 -5.59
N ALA A 198 12.75 -5.96 -5.86
CA ALA A 198 12.95 -7.09 -4.97
C ALA A 198 14.40 -7.58 -4.91
N GLY A 199 15.29 -7.03 -5.75
CA GLY A 199 16.66 -7.50 -5.90
C GLY A 199 16.73 -8.88 -6.56
N PRO A 200 17.92 -9.49 -6.68
CA PRO A 200 18.04 -10.86 -7.20
C PRO A 200 17.15 -11.82 -6.39
N LEU A 201 16.37 -12.65 -7.08
CA LEU A 201 15.48 -13.62 -6.44
C LEU A 201 16.09 -15.04 -6.48
N GLU A 202 15.78 -15.85 -5.48
CA GLU A 202 16.07 -17.27 -5.42
C GLU A 202 14.83 -17.98 -4.84
N GLY A 203 14.29 -18.98 -5.56
CA GLY A 203 13.04 -19.64 -5.14
C GLY A 203 11.82 -18.70 -5.06
N GLY A 204 11.83 -17.61 -5.84
CA GLY A 204 10.76 -16.60 -5.82
C GLY A 204 10.90 -15.56 -4.72
N VAL A 205 11.96 -15.61 -3.89
CA VAL A 205 12.16 -14.67 -2.77
C VAL A 205 13.49 -13.90 -2.85
N SER A 206 13.57 -12.72 -2.24
CA SER A 206 14.77 -11.87 -2.25
C SER A 206 16.00 -12.59 -1.68
N LYS A 207 17.04 -12.76 -2.51
CA LYS A 207 18.29 -13.45 -2.16
C LYS A 207 19.17 -12.66 -1.20
N LYS A 208 19.12 -11.32 -1.25
CA LYS A 208 20.03 -10.43 -0.52
C LYS A 208 19.29 -9.55 0.49
N ILE A 209 18.43 -10.16 1.29
CA ILE A 209 17.58 -9.47 2.26
C ILE A 209 18.36 -8.57 3.24
N HIS A 210 19.60 -8.93 3.60
CA HIS A 210 20.48 -8.09 4.44
C HIS A 210 20.81 -6.72 3.83
N LYS A 211 20.60 -6.52 2.52
CA LYS A 211 20.77 -5.24 1.82
C LYS A 211 19.49 -4.43 1.73
N ARG A 212 18.40 -4.88 2.37
CA ARG A 212 17.10 -4.20 2.34
C ARG A 212 17.23 -2.77 2.83
N ARG A 213 16.63 -1.84 2.09
CA ARG A 213 16.55 -0.41 2.42
C ARG A 213 15.21 0.14 1.96
N ILE A 214 14.58 0.97 2.81
CA ILE A 214 13.33 1.67 2.51
C ILE A 214 13.53 3.15 2.84
N TYR A 215 13.91 3.97 1.86
CA TYR A 215 14.30 5.36 2.07
C TYR A 215 13.26 6.33 1.52
N THR A 216 12.89 7.34 2.30
CA THR A 216 11.91 8.38 1.92
C THR A 216 12.59 9.74 1.78
N ASP A 217 12.62 10.29 0.56
CA ASP A 217 13.04 11.69 0.29
C ASP A 217 11.81 12.60 0.24
N LEU A 218 11.60 13.32 1.34
CA LEU A 218 10.47 14.23 1.51
C LEU A 218 10.54 15.48 0.61
N GLU A 219 11.72 15.88 0.15
CA GLU A 219 11.84 17.07 -0.72
C GLU A 219 11.64 16.70 -2.19
N ALA A 220 12.02 15.47 -2.56
CA ALA A 220 11.82 14.96 -3.91
C ALA A 220 10.45 14.30 -4.09
N ASN A 221 9.70 14.03 -3.02
CA ASN A 221 8.50 13.19 -3.03
C ASN A 221 8.76 11.81 -3.64
N THR A 222 9.90 11.21 -3.27
CA THR A 222 10.35 9.92 -3.78
C THR A 222 10.60 8.93 -2.65
N VAL A 223 10.13 7.69 -2.81
CA VAL A 223 10.46 6.57 -1.94
C VAL A 223 11.22 5.51 -2.71
N PHE A 224 12.26 4.97 -2.10
CA PHE A 224 13.08 3.89 -2.63
C PHE A 224 12.95 2.66 -1.77
N SER A 225 12.71 1.50 -2.37
CA SER A 225 12.64 0.22 -1.67
C SER A 225 13.45 -0.83 -2.43
N THR A 226 14.41 -1.48 -1.77
CA THR A 226 15.28 -2.46 -2.43
C THR A 226 15.38 -3.76 -1.63
N HIS A 227 15.58 -4.87 -2.33
CA HIS A 227 15.82 -6.20 -1.76
C HIS A 227 14.71 -6.72 -0.84
N THR A 228 13.45 -6.33 -1.08
CA THR A 228 12.28 -6.71 -0.28
C THR A 228 11.07 -6.94 -1.17
N GLN A 229 10.14 -7.77 -0.71
CA GLN A 229 8.88 -8.14 -1.38
C GLN A 229 7.67 -7.86 -0.50
N TYR A 230 7.85 -7.87 0.83
CA TYR A 230 6.77 -7.64 1.78
C TYR A 230 5.94 -6.41 1.43
N GLY A 231 4.62 -6.58 1.28
CA GLY A 231 3.72 -5.53 0.80
C GLY A 231 3.85 -4.21 1.57
N GLY A 232 4.06 -4.25 2.88
CA GLY A 232 4.25 -3.04 3.69
C GLY A 232 5.54 -2.25 3.42
N ASN A 233 6.51 -2.84 2.71
CA ASN A 233 7.76 -2.23 2.28
C ASN A 233 7.78 -1.93 0.77
N THR A 234 6.87 -2.50 -0.02
CA THR A 234 6.94 -2.50 -1.49
C THR A 234 5.76 -1.85 -2.20
N ILE A 235 4.57 -1.86 -1.59
CA ILE A 235 3.38 -1.18 -2.09
C ILE A 235 3.54 0.31 -1.78
N GLY A 236 4.05 1.06 -2.77
CA GLY A 236 4.49 2.44 -2.60
C GLY A 236 3.34 3.36 -2.21
N ALA A 237 2.20 3.18 -2.86
CA ALA A 237 1.00 3.98 -2.65
C ALA A 237 0.34 3.83 -1.25
N LYS A 238 0.85 2.95 -0.37
CA LYS A 238 0.30 2.71 0.98
C LYS A 238 0.90 3.61 2.06
N LYS A 239 1.43 3.02 3.15
CA LYS A 239 2.06 3.75 4.27
C LYS A 239 3.31 4.52 3.85
N LEU A 240 3.93 4.15 2.72
CA LEU A 240 5.04 4.87 2.13
C LEU A 240 4.57 6.22 1.56
N ALA A 241 3.51 6.22 0.73
CA ALA A 241 2.86 7.45 0.25
C ALA A 241 2.28 8.29 1.38
N MET A 242 1.70 7.66 2.41
CA MET A 242 1.15 8.39 3.57
C MET A 242 2.17 9.35 4.20
N ARG A 243 3.45 8.97 4.27
CA ARG A 243 4.52 9.84 4.79
C ARG A 243 4.73 11.09 3.92
N LEU A 244 4.66 10.94 2.60
CA LEU A 244 4.73 12.06 1.65
C LEU A 244 3.47 12.93 1.73
N ALA A 245 2.31 12.28 1.86
CA ALA A 245 1.01 12.93 1.97
C ALA A 245 0.88 13.77 3.24
N ILE A 246 1.37 13.30 4.40
CA ILE A 246 1.41 14.11 5.64
C ILE A 246 2.17 15.42 5.43
N LYS A 247 3.36 15.36 4.81
CA LYS A 247 4.12 16.58 4.49
C LYS A 247 3.35 17.50 3.55
N LYS A 248 2.83 16.95 2.45
CA LYS A 248 2.07 17.72 1.46
C LYS A 248 0.82 18.36 2.08
N ALA A 249 0.13 17.62 2.94
CA ALA A 249 -1.06 18.08 3.66
C ALA A 249 -0.73 19.24 4.61
N SER A 250 0.36 19.13 5.36
CA SER A 250 0.86 20.21 6.19
C SER A 250 1.26 21.46 5.39
N GLU A 251 1.86 21.31 4.20
CA GLU A 251 2.27 22.42 3.34
C GLU A 251 1.07 23.11 2.64
N GLU A 252 -0.01 22.37 2.41
CA GLU A 252 -1.19 22.84 1.65
C GLU A 252 -2.44 23.11 2.52
N GLY A 253 -2.36 22.92 3.84
CA GLY A 253 -3.46 23.21 4.77
C GLY A 253 -4.60 22.19 4.76
N TRP A 254 -4.28 20.90 4.64
CA TRP A 254 -5.25 19.79 4.77
C TRP A 254 -4.68 18.64 5.61
N LEU A 255 -5.41 17.55 5.81
CA LEU A 255 -4.99 16.45 6.70
C LEU A 255 -4.90 15.09 5.97
N THR A 256 -3.85 14.34 6.26
CA THR A 256 -3.72 12.91 5.93
C THR A 256 -3.65 12.14 7.24
N GLU A 257 -4.66 11.31 7.51
CA GLU A 257 -4.80 10.66 8.81
C GLU A 257 -4.90 9.15 8.72
N HIS A 258 -4.47 8.46 9.79
CA HIS A 258 -4.59 7.00 9.93
C HIS A 258 -6.00 6.59 10.35
N MET A 259 -7.01 7.04 9.61
CA MET A 259 -8.42 6.92 9.98
C MET A 259 -9.23 6.06 9.01
N PHE A 260 -10.23 5.35 9.53
CA PHE A 260 -11.32 4.83 8.70
C PHE A 260 -12.26 5.97 8.27
N ILE A 261 -13.09 5.73 7.26
CA ILE A 261 -14.23 6.57 6.88
C ILE A 261 -15.44 5.65 6.73
N MET A 262 -16.51 5.91 7.48
CA MET A 262 -17.75 5.14 7.42
C MET A 262 -18.98 6.05 7.42
N GLY A 263 -20.04 5.62 6.75
CA GLY A 263 -21.38 6.19 6.84
C GLY A 263 -22.23 5.38 7.80
N VAL A 264 -22.77 6.04 8.81
CA VAL A 264 -23.70 5.45 9.79
C VAL A 264 -25.13 5.76 9.38
N HIS A 265 -25.96 4.73 9.25
CA HIS A 265 -27.39 4.87 9.00
C HIS A 265 -28.12 5.35 10.25
N GLY A 266 -29.03 6.30 10.05
CA GLY A 266 -30.00 6.72 11.05
C GLY A 266 -31.41 6.69 10.49
N ASP A 267 -32.35 7.25 11.26
CA ASP A 267 -33.74 7.35 10.87
C ASP A 267 -33.92 8.14 9.55
N GLU A 268 -35.04 7.89 8.87
CA GLU A 268 -35.44 8.58 7.63
C GLU A 268 -34.41 8.44 6.49
N ASP A 269 -33.79 7.26 6.35
CA ASP A 269 -32.76 6.94 5.35
C ASP A 269 -31.52 7.86 5.40
N ARG A 270 -31.32 8.58 6.51
CA ARG A 270 -30.17 9.48 6.68
C ARG A 270 -28.88 8.67 6.82
N THR A 271 -27.87 9.04 6.04
CA THR A 271 -26.48 8.57 6.24
C THR A 271 -25.62 9.69 6.82
N THR A 272 -24.91 9.42 7.90
CA THR A 272 -24.01 10.38 8.57
C THR A 272 -22.59 9.86 8.58
N TYR A 273 -21.66 10.60 7.99
CA TYR A 273 -20.29 10.14 7.85
C TYR A 273 -19.41 10.52 9.04
N PHE A 274 -18.64 9.53 9.49
CA PHE A 274 -17.64 9.66 10.55
C PHE A 274 -16.30 9.17 10.02
N THR A 275 -15.24 9.72 10.60
CA THR A 275 -13.87 9.24 10.43
C THR A 275 -13.30 8.94 11.80
N GLY A 276 -12.34 8.01 11.91
CA GLY A 276 -11.81 7.70 13.24
C GLY A 276 -10.45 7.00 13.28
N ALA A 277 -9.65 7.36 14.28
CA ALA A 277 -8.29 6.87 14.50
C ALA A 277 -8.22 5.97 15.73
N TYR A 278 -7.69 4.76 15.52
CA TYR A 278 -7.59 3.71 16.52
C TYR A 278 -6.18 3.10 16.40
N PRO A 279 -5.46 2.85 17.50
CA PRO A 279 -4.21 2.12 17.46
C PRO A 279 -4.39 0.71 16.89
N SER A 280 -3.27 0.05 16.58
CA SER A 280 -3.31 -1.32 16.06
C SER A 280 -4.01 -2.26 17.05
N ALA A 281 -4.76 -3.24 16.52
CA ALA A 281 -5.53 -4.21 17.30
C ALA A 281 -6.58 -3.61 18.27
N CYS A 282 -7.06 -2.39 17.99
CA CYS A 282 -8.15 -1.75 18.73
C CYS A 282 -9.50 -1.77 17.97
N GLY A 283 -9.67 -2.66 16.99
CA GLY A 283 -10.95 -2.83 16.27
C GLY A 283 -11.23 -1.81 15.17
N LYS A 284 -10.23 -1.09 14.65
CA LYS A 284 -10.43 -0.09 13.59
C LYS A 284 -11.18 -0.62 12.36
N THR A 285 -10.70 -1.73 11.81
CA THR A 285 -11.30 -2.38 10.65
C THR A 285 -12.69 -2.91 11.02
N SER A 286 -12.83 -3.60 12.15
CA SER A 286 -14.11 -4.11 12.65
C SER A 286 -15.18 -3.02 12.76
N THR A 287 -14.86 -1.84 13.31
CA THR A 287 -15.78 -0.68 13.38
C THR A 287 -16.23 -0.22 12.01
N SER A 288 -15.32 -0.13 11.03
CA SER A 288 -15.67 0.30 9.66
C SER A 288 -16.39 -0.78 8.84
N MET A 289 -16.41 -2.02 9.33
CA MET A 289 -16.93 -3.21 8.64
C MET A 289 -18.26 -3.69 9.24
N ILE A 290 -18.94 -2.89 10.06
CA ILE A 290 -20.27 -3.24 10.57
C ILE A 290 -21.21 -3.44 9.37
N GLU A 291 -21.93 -4.57 9.34
CA GLU A 291 -22.73 -4.99 8.19
C GLU A 291 -23.86 -4.03 7.83
N SER A 292 -24.49 -3.44 8.84
CA SER A 292 -25.58 -2.49 8.67
C SER A 292 -25.12 -1.12 8.16
N GLU A 293 -23.81 -0.83 8.21
CA GLU A 293 -23.24 0.49 7.92
C GLU A 293 -22.54 0.56 6.56
N LYS A 294 -22.06 1.75 6.18
CA LYS A 294 -21.43 1.98 4.88
C LYS A 294 -19.93 2.19 4.99
N LEU A 295 -19.15 1.37 4.30
CA LEU A 295 -17.69 1.50 4.24
C LEU A 295 -17.26 2.44 3.11
N VAL A 296 -16.53 3.51 3.46
CA VAL A 296 -15.80 4.34 2.48
C VAL A 296 -14.30 4.00 2.49
N GLY A 297 -13.72 3.70 3.66
CA GLY A 297 -12.35 3.24 3.80
C GLY A 297 -12.02 2.78 5.21
N ASP A 298 -11.06 1.88 5.37
CA ASP A 298 -10.73 1.26 6.66
C ASP A 298 -9.43 1.79 7.29
N ASP A 299 -8.49 2.29 6.46
CA ASP A 299 -7.13 2.57 6.93
C ASP A 299 -6.67 4.02 6.85
N ILE A 300 -6.96 4.75 5.77
CA ILE A 300 -6.43 6.11 5.53
C ILE A 300 -7.55 7.06 5.10
N ALA A 301 -7.49 8.30 5.59
CA ALA A 301 -8.40 9.38 5.19
C ALA A 301 -7.61 10.62 4.77
N TYR A 302 -7.97 11.20 3.62
CA TYR A 302 -7.60 12.58 3.28
C TYR A 302 -8.75 13.49 3.64
N LEU A 303 -8.53 14.46 4.51
CA LEU A 303 -9.55 15.43 4.94
C LEU A 303 -9.20 16.81 4.43
N ARG A 304 -10.16 17.49 3.80
CA ARG A 304 -10.03 18.85 3.26
C ARG A 304 -11.25 19.66 3.63
N GLU A 305 -11.03 20.95 3.87
CA GLU A 305 -12.13 21.91 3.88
C GLU A 305 -12.54 22.21 2.43
N ILE A 306 -13.81 21.99 2.11
CA ILE A 306 -14.40 22.32 0.81
C ILE A 306 -15.68 23.11 1.08
N ASN A 307 -15.68 24.40 0.72
CA ASN A 307 -16.82 25.31 0.89
C ASN A 307 -17.31 25.41 2.35
N GLY A 308 -16.39 25.48 3.33
CA GLY A 308 -16.72 25.54 4.75
C GLY A 308 -17.13 24.20 5.38
N GLU A 309 -17.06 23.10 4.63
CA GLU A 309 -17.37 21.76 5.12
C GLU A 309 -16.11 20.90 5.19
N LEU A 310 -15.93 20.20 6.31
CA LEU A 310 -14.93 19.13 6.38
C LEU A 310 -15.40 17.94 5.55
N ARG A 311 -14.64 17.62 4.51
CA ARG A 311 -14.90 16.46 3.65
C ARG A 311 -13.73 15.49 3.70
N ALA A 312 -14.02 14.20 3.60
CA ALA A 312 -13.00 13.16 3.54
C ALA A 312 -13.15 12.27 2.32
N ALA A 313 -12.03 11.77 1.83
CA ALA A 313 -11.96 10.76 0.80
C ALA A 313 -10.94 9.69 1.18
N ASN A 314 -11.25 8.44 0.82
CA ASN A 314 -10.31 7.33 0.96
C ASN A 314 -9.29 7.40 -0.20
N PRO A 315 -7.98 7.52 0.07
CA PRO A 315 -6.98 7.48 -0.98
C PRO A 315 -6.84 6.11 -1.65
N GLU A 316 -7.23 5.04 -0.95
CA GLU A 316 -7.23 3.66 -1.42
C GLU A 316 -8.60 3.31 -2.06
N ARG A 317 -8.67 2.17 -2.77
CA ARG A 317 -9.91 1.53 -3.27
C ARG A 317 -10.01 0.04 -2.91
N GLY A 318 -9.03 -0.46 -2.17
CA GLY A 318 -8.93 -1.84 -1.73
C GLY A 318 -8.40 -1.93 -0.31
N ILE A 319 -8.44 -3.13 0.25
CA ILE A 319 -8.03 -3.45 1.62
C ILE A 319 -6.82 -4.34 1.56
N PHE A 320 -5.83 -4.04 2.41
CA PHE A 320 -4.65 -4.88 2.65
C PHE A 320 -4.64 -5.33 4.11
N GLY A 321 -5.59 -6.19 4.45
CA GLY A 321 -5.95 -6.55 5.82
C GLY A 321 -5.05 -7.65 6.39
N ILE A 322 -4.89 -7.68 7.71
CA ILE A 322 -4.33 -8.85 8.40
C ILE A 322 -5.41 -9.93 8.38
N ILE A 323 -5.08 -11.13 7.90
CA ILE A 323 -6.04 -12.23 7.79
C ILE A 323 -6.17 -13.04 9.09
N ARG A 324 -5.16 -12.96 9.96
CA ARG A 324 -5.18 -13.66 11.24
C ARG A 324 -6.46 -13.32 11.99
N ASP A 325 -7.12 -14.36 12.50
CA ASP A 325 -8.36 -14.29 13.28
C ASP A 325 -9.61 -13.85 12.49
N VAL A 326 -9.51 -13.60 11.18
CA VAL A 326 -10.71 -13.42 10.33
C VAL A 326 -11.53 -14.70 10.34
N SER A 327 -12.75 -14.61 10.85
CA SER A 327 -13.68 -15.73 11.06
C SER A 327 -15.06 -15.40 10.49
N PRO A 328 -15.92 -16.40 10.21
CA PRO A 328 -17.30 -16.15 9.79
C PRO A 328 -18.14 -15.46 10.87
N ASP A 329 -17.78 -15.58 12.15
CA ASP A 329 -18.54 -15.04 13.27
C ASP A 329 -18.15 -13.58 13.59
N ASP A 330 -16.86 -13.26 13.48
CA ASP A 330 -16.32 -11.93 13.83
C ASP A 330 -16.21 -10.98 12.63
N ASP A 331 -15.95 -11.53 11.43
CA ASP A 331 -15.71 -10.76 10.21
C ASP A 331 -16.51 -11.29 9.00
N PRO A 332 -17.84 -11.45 9.10
CA PRO A 332 -18.68 -12.11 8.11
C PRO A 332 -18.57 -11.53 6.68
N LEU A 333 -18.47 -10.20 6.55
CA LEU A 333 -18.31 -9.54 5.24
C LEU A 333 -16.98 -9.90 4.56
N ILE A 334 -15.89 -9.77 5.30
CA ILE A 334 -14.54 -10.08 4.79
C ILE A 334 -14.49 -11.57 4.48
N TRP A 335 -14.97 -12.41 5.40
CA TRP A 335 -15.04 -13.85 5.24
C TRP A 335 -15.76 -14.24 3.95
N LYS A 336 -16.95 -13.67 3.70
CA LYS A 336 -17.70 -13.93 2.47
C LYS A 336 -16.88 -13.58 1.24
N THR A 337 -16.36 -12.34 1.16
CA THR A 337 -15.55 -11.88 0.02
C THR A 337 -14.34 -12.76 -0.25
N ILE A 338 -13.62 -13.21 0.79
CA ILE A 338 -12.41 -14.04 0.63
C ILE A 338 -12.68 -15.55 0.51
N THR A 339 -13.95 -15.99 0.57
CA THR A 339 -14.33 -17.41 0.43
C THR A 339 -15.27 -17.70 -0.73
N THR A 340 -15.56 -16.70 -1.56
CA THR A 340 -16.32 -16.82 -2.81
C THR A 340 -15.47 -16.44 -4.03
N PRO A 341 -15.86 -16.81 -5.26
CA PRO A 341 -15.14 -16.37 -6.46
C PRO A 341 -15.01 -14.85 -6.51
N GLY A 342 -13.81 -14.37 -6.86
CA GLY A 342 -13.47 -12.95 -6.83
C GLY A 342 -11.96 -12.76 -6.89
N GLU A 343 -11.50 -11.53 -7.09
CA GLU A 343 -10.07 -11.25 -7.13
C GLU A 343 -9.50 -11.11 -5.70
N VAL A 344 -8.74 -12.11 -5.26
CA VAL A 344 -8.15 -12.13 -3.90
C VAL A 344 -6.71 -12.59 -3.96
N ILE A 345 -5.81 -11.80 -3.38
CA ILE A 345 -4.42 -12.22 -3.14
C ILE A 345 -4.24 -12.53 -1.66
N PHE A 346 -3.94 -13.78 -1.33
CA PHE A 346 -3.51 -14.17 0.02
C PHE A 346 -2.00 -14.09 0.14
N SER A 347 -1.47 -13.59 1.26
CA SER A 347 -0.02 -13.57 1.50
C SER A 347 0.34 -14.32 2.77
N ASN A 348 1.29 -15.26 2.67
CA ASN A 348 1.89 -15.99 3.80
C ASN A 348 0.93 -16.89 4.62
N VAL A 349 -0.16 -17.35 4.01
CA VAL A 349 -1.10 -18.33 4.59
C VAL A 349 -0.65 -19.78 4.36
N LEU A 350 -1.25 -20.75 5.04
CA LEU A 350 -1.04 -22.17 4.71
C LEU A 350 -1.88 -22.52 3.48
N ILE A 351 -1.28 -23.24 2.53
CA ILE A 351 -1.99 -23.80 1.38
C ILE A 351 -1.98 -25.32 1.47
N LYS A 352 -3.15 -25.92 1.33
CA LYS A 352 -3.34 -27.37 1.22
C LYS A 352 -4.37 -27.65 0.13
N ASP A 353 -3.98 -28.47 -0.84
CA ASP A 353 -4.83 -28.90 -1.97
C ASP A 353 -5.49 -27.72 -2.70
N GLY A 354 -4.75 -26.62 -2.88
CA GLY A 354 -5.23 -25.41 -3.55
C GLY A 354 -6.08 -24.48 -2.69
N LYS A 355 -6.34 -24.79 -1.41
CA LYS A 355 -7.15 -23.97 -0.50
C LYS A 355 -6.29 -23.23 0.54
N PRO A 356 -6.63 -21.97 0.87
CA PRO A 356 -5.96 -21.20 1.91
C PRO A 356 -6.50 -21.51 3.31
N TYR A 357 -5.60 -21.52 4.29
CA TYR A 357 -5.87 -21.73 5.71
C TYR A 357 -5.03 -20.78 6.55
N TRP A 358 -5.62 -20.22 7.61
CA TRP A 358 -4.93 -19.29 8.51
C TRP A 358 -5.32 -19.50 9.96
N MET A 359 -4.47 -19.02 10.85
CA MET A 359 -4.72 -19.02 12.29
C MET A 359 -5.97 -18.21 12.62
N GLY A 360 -6.86 -18.79 13.41
CA GLY A 360 -8.10 -18.15 13.88
C GLY A 360 -9.26 -18.18 12.88
N MET A 361 -9.16 -18.92 11.77
CA MET A 361 -10.20 -18.96 10.73
C MET A 361 -11.54 -19.65 11.12
N GLY A 362 -11.70 -20.06 12.38
CA GLY A 362 -12.88 -20.79 12.85
C GLY A 362 -13.06 -22.21 12.28
N LYS A 363 -12.03 -22.78 11.63
CA LYS A 363 -12.07 -24.14 11.04
C LYS A 363 -10.86 -24.98 11.46
N GLU A 364 -11.01 -26.30 11.37
CA GLU A 364 -9.90 -27.23 11.60
C GLU A 364 -8.80 -27.02 10.55
N LEU A 365 -7.56 -26.84 11.03
CA LEU A 365 -6.40 -26.58 10.18
C LEU A 365 -5.74 -27.90 9.75
N PRO A 366 -5.34 -28.04 8.46
CA PRO A 366 -4.60 -29.21 8.01
C PRO A 366 -3.30 -29.41 8.78
N GLU A 367 -2.90 -30.66 9.00
CA GLU A 367 -1.64 -30.97 9.71
C GLU A 367 -0.38 -30.79 8.85
N LYS A 368 -0.53 -30.62 7.53
CA LYS A 368 0.57 -30.41 6.58
C LYS A 368 0.13 -29.62 5.35
N GLY A 369 1.06 -28.94 4.71
CA GLY A 369 0.82 -28.16 3.48
C GLY A 369 2.06 -27.38 3.04
N ILE A 370 1.86 -26.25 2.38
CA ILE A 370 2.91 -25.31 1.99
C ILE A 370 2.57 -23.94 2.55
N ASN A 371 3.51 -23.30 3.24
CA ASN A 371 3.37 -21.93 3.70
C ASN A 371 4.63 -21.10 3.36
N HIS A 372 4.75 -19.92 3.97
CA HIS A 372 5.88 -18.99 3.83
C HIS A 372 7.25 -19.58 4.19
N SER A 373 7.31 -20.73 4.86
CA SER A 373 8.55 -21.46 5.19
C SER A 373 8.82 -22.65 4.24
N GLY A 374 8.07 -22.77 3.14
CA GLY A 374 8.07 -23.93 2.25
C GLY A 374 7.13 -25.04 2.73
N LYS A 375 7.54 -26.31 2.62
CA LYS A 375 6.76 -27.44 3.15
C LYS A 375 6.56 -27.27 4.66
N TRP A 376 5.33 -27.33 5.12
CA TRP A 376 4.96 -27.12 6.52
C TRP A 376 4.23 -28.34 7.08
N TRP A 377 4.42 -28.62 8.37
CA TRP A 377 3.71 -29.63 9.14
C TRP A 377 3.49 -29.16 10.58
N LYS A 378 2.48 -29.69 11.26
CA LYS A 378 2.18 -29.39 12.66
C LYS A 378 3.40 -29.68 13.53
N GLY A 379 3.82 -28.68 14.32
CA GLY A 379 5.01 -28.77 15.16
C GLY A 379 6.34 -28.48 14.44
N LYS A 380 6.32 -28.06 13.17
CA LYS A 380 7.52 -27.54 12.49
C LYS A 380 8.12 -26.38 13.29
N LYS A 381 9.44 -26.39 13.41
CA LYS A 381 10.23 -25.36 14.07
C LYS A 381 11.26 -24.78 13.11
N ASP A 382 11.69 -23.55 13.36
CA ASP A 382 12.81 -22.94 12.66
C ASP A 382 14.16 -23.39 13.23
N GLU A 383 15.24 -22.88 12.65
CA GLU A 383 16.62 -23.20 13.06
C GLU A 383 16.92 -22.82 14.53
N SER A 384 16.15 -21.89 15.10
CA SER A 384 16.25 -21.49 16.51
C SER A 384 15.36 -22.32 17.45
N GLY A 385 14.63 -23.31 16.92
CA GLY A 385 13.69 -24.12 17.67
C GLY A 385 12.34 -23.44 17.95
N LYS A 386 12.10 -22.25 17.38
CA LYS A 386 10.83 -21.53 17.52
C LYS A 386 9.76 -22.18 16.63
N PRO A 387 8.52 -22.40 17.14
CA PRO A 387 7.43 -22.92 16.32
C PRO A 387 7.14 -22.02 15.11
N ILE A 388 6.91 -22.66 13.96
CA ILE A 388 6.41 -22.00 12.76
C ILE A 388 4.90 -22.27 12.69
N ASP A 389 4.11 -21.21 12.78
CA ASP A 389 2.65 -21.31 12.68
C ASP A 389 2.19 -21.64 11.24
N PRO A 390 0.99 -22.24 11.05
CA PRO A 390 0.40 -22.52 9.74
C PRO A 390 0.42 -21.30 8.80
N SER A 391 -0.01 -20.14 9.29
CA SER A 391 0.09 -18.85 8.62
C SER A 391 0.98 -17.89 9.40
N HIS A 392 1.68 -17.00 8.73
CA HIS A 392 2.46 -15.97 9.41
C HIS A 392 1.55 -15.03 10.22
N ARG A 393 2.03 -14.48 11.35
CA ARG A 393 1.25 -13.57 12.20
C ARG A 393 0.79 -12.30 11.47
N ASN A 394 1.57 -11.85 10.50
CA ASN A 394 1.22 -10.73 9.61
C ASN A 394 0.74 -11.21 8.23
N ALA A 395 0.23 -12.43 8.10
CA ALA A 395 -0.39 -12.90 6.85
C ALA A 395 -1.52 -11.94 6.45
N ARG A 396 -1.69 -11.77 5.14
CA ARG A 396 -2.57 -10.73 4.56
C ARG A 396 -3.58 -11.31 3.60
N TYR A 397 -4.65 -10.57 3.41
CA TYR A 397 -5.48 -10.63 2.22
C TYR A 397 -5.47 -9.27 1.52
N THR A 398 -5.59 -9.29 0.20
CA THR A 398 -5.74 -8.10 -0.65
C THR A 398 -7.02 -8.24 -1.45
N VAL A 399 -7.97 -7.32 -1.29
CA VAL A 399 -9.28 -7.32 -1.96
C VAL A 399 -9.70 -5.90 -2.34
N ARG A 400 -10.65 -5.76 -3.29
CA ARG A 400 -11.25 -4.45 -3.59
C ARG A 400 -12.39 -4.14 -2.63
N ILE A 401 -12.54 -2.86 -2.26
CA ILE A 401 -13.69 -2.43 -1.46
C ILE A 401 -14.99 -2.58 -2.26
N SER A 402 -14.94 -2.50 -3.59
CA SER A 402 -16.08 -2.74 -4.48
C SER A 402 -16.69 -4.13 -4.35
N ASP A 403 -15.97 -5.09 -3.77
CA ASP A 403 -16.39 -6.48 -3.68
C ASP A 403 -17.05 -6.78 -2.32
N LEU A 404 -17.05 -5.80 -1.41
CA LEU A 404 -17.76 -5.85 -0.14
C LEU A 404 -19.24 -5.43 -0.32
N GLU A 405 -20.12 -6.07 0.44
CA GLU A 405 -21.56 -5.82 0.37
C GLU A 405 -21.96 -4.49 1.04
N ASN A 406 -21.23 -4.13 2.10
CA ASN A 406 -21.47 -2.90 2.86
C ASN A 406 -20.77 -1.67 2.26
N LYS A 407 -20.24 -1.77 1.04
CA LYS A 407 -19.57 -0.66 0.36
C LYS A 407 -20.48 0.58 0.26
N ASP A 408 -19.92 1.75 0.48
CA ASP A 408 -20.63 3.01 0.28
C ASP A 408 -20.76 3.34 -1.23
N PRO A 409 -21.91 3.83 -1.71
CA PRO A 409 -22.05 4.25 -3.11
C PRO A 409 -21.17 5.48 -3.47
N ASN A 410 -20.71 6.26 -2.48
CA ASN A 410 -19.88 7.45 -2.65
C ASN A 410 -18.37 7.19 -2.56
N LEU A 411 -17.92 5.93 -2.64
CA LEU A 411 -16.48 5.58 -2.67
C LEU A 411 -15.67 6.40 -3.67
N GLU A 412 -16.28 6.70 -4.82
CA GLU A 412 -15.66 7.39 -5.95
C GLU A 412 -16.11 8.86 -6.08
N ASN A 413 -16.77 9.42 -5.06
CA ASN A 413 -17.27 10.79 -5.12
C ASN A 413 -16.09 11.80 -5.16
N PRO A 414 -15.93 12.61 -6.23
CA PRO A 414 -14.80 13.53 -6.37
C PRO A 414 -14.81 14.65 -5.33
N ASP A 415 -15.94 14.95 -4.69
CA ASP A 415 -16.02 15.93 -3.61
C ASP A 415 -15.80 15.31 -2.23
N GLY A 416 -15.64 13.99 -2.15
CA GLY A 416 -15.60 13.25 -0.89
C GLY A 416 -16.92 13.28 -0.12
N VAL A 417 -16.94 12.63 1.03
CA VAL A 417 -18.10 12.58 1.94
C VAL A 417 -18.00 13.63 3.03
N LYS A 418 -19.14 14.23 3.41
CA LYS A 418 -19.20 15.28 4.44
C LYS A 418 -19.09 14.67 5.82
N ILE A 419 -17.99 14.97 6.53
CA ILE A 419 -17.72 14.44 7.86
C ILE A 419 -18.47 15.23 8.93
N LYS A 420 -19.12 14.50 9.85
CA LYS A 420 -19.88 15.06 10.96
C LYS A 420 -19.26 14.80 12.34
N GLY A 421 -18.31 13.87 12.42
CA GLY A 421 -17.55 13.64 13.65
C GLY A 421 -16.23 12.90 13.39
N ILE A 422 -15.29 13.09 14.31
CA ILE A 422 -14.02 12.37 14.35
C ILE A 422 -14.01 11.54 15.64
N ILE A 423 -13.76 10.24 15.51
CA ILE A 423 -13.75 9.28 16.61
C ILE A 423 -12.30 8.91 16.94
N TYR A 424 -11.93 9.01 18.22
CA TYR A 424 -10.67 8.46 18.72
C TYR A 424 -11.02 7.29 19.63
N GLY A 425 -10.41 6.13 19.36
CA GLY A 425 -10.67 4.90 20.11
C GLY A 425 -9.39 4.22 20.54
N GLY A 426 -9.46 3.49 21.66
CA GLY A 426 -8.35 2.74 22.24
C GLY A 426 -8.88 1.59 23.09
N ARG A 427 -7.97 0.75 23.58
CA ARG A 427 -8.28 -0.27 24.58
C ARG A 427 -7.90 0.27 25.95
N ASP A 428 -8.87 0.23 26.85
CA ASP A 428 -8.71 0.58 28.25
C ASP A 428 -9.70 -0.26 29.05
N SER A 429 -9.19 -0.98 30.05
CA SER A 429 -9.97 -1.92 30.85
C SER A 429 -10.51 -1.31 32.15
N ASP A 430 -10.03 -0.13 32.58
CA ASP A 430 -10.32 0.37 33.94
C ASP A 430 -10.64 1.87 34.06
N THR A 431 -10.23 2.73 33.13
CA THR A 431 -10.27 4.18 33.35
C THR A 431 -11.30 4.90 32.47
N TRP A 432 -11.37 4.59 31.17
CA TRP A 432 -12.18 5.32 30.21
C TRP A 432 -13.63 4.86 30.20
N VAL A 433 -14.55 5.83 30.05
CA VAL A 433 -15.96 5.54 29.78
C VAL A 433 -16.15 5.06 28.34
N PRO A 434 -17.21 4.27 28.04
CA PRO A 434 -17.42 3.71 26.70
C PRO A 434 -17.48 4.75 25.57
N VAL A 435 -18.12 5.91 25.82
CA VAL A 435 -18.23 7.02 24.87
C VAL A 435 -18.18 8.35 25.62
N SER A 436 -17.43 9.32 25.11
CA SER A 436 -17.43 10.71 25.60
C SER A 436 -17.22 11.70 24.46
N GLU A 437 -17.91 12.83 24.52
CA GLU A 437 -17.79 13.92 23.56
C GLU A 437 -16.80 14.99 24.04
N SER A 438 -16.04 15.58 23.12
CA SER A 438 -15.19 16.72 23.45
C SER A 438 -15.99 18.01 23.58
N PHE A 439 -15.71 18.84 24.60
CA PHE A 439 -16.38 20.14 24.79
C PHE A 439 -16.26 21.13 23.63
N ASN A 440 -15.18 21.02 22.83
CA ASN A 440 -14.92 21.83 21.63
C ASN A 440 -13.73 21.24 20.86
N TRP A 441 -13.44 21.82 19.70
CA TRP A 441 -12.34 21.39 18.82
C TRP A 441 -10.97 21.35 19.51
N LYS A 442 -10.61 22.40 20.27
CA LYS A 442 -9.31 22.48 20.96
C LYS A 442 -9.19 21.38 22.03
N HIS A 443 -10.26 21.14 22.78
CA HIS A 443 -10.33 20.04 23.72
C HIS A 443 -10.19 18.70 23.00
N GLY A 444 -10.92 18.48 21.90
CA GLY A 444 -10.83 17.25 21.09
C GLY A 444 -9.41 16.95 20.61
N ILE A 445 -8.70 17.96 20.07
CA ILE A 445 -7.30 17.79 19.66
C ILE A 445 -6.42 17.38 20.85
N LEU A 446 -6.48 18.14 21.95
CA LEU A 446 -5.54 17.97 23.06
C LEU A 446 -5.80 16.70 23.86
N THR A 447 -7.07 16.40 24.20
CA THR A 447 -7.40 15.34 25.16
C THR A 447 -7.86 14.03 24.51
N LYS A 448 -8.37 14.08 23.27
CA LYS A 448 -8.84 12.86 22.56
C LYS A 448 -7.86 12.41 21.50
N GLY A 449 -7.27 13.34 20.74
CA GLY A 449 -6.32 13.03 19.67
C GLY A 449 -4.88 12.88 20.17
N SER A 450 -4.30 13.94 20.74
CA SER A 450 -2.87 13.98 21.12
C SER A 450 -2.53 13.15 22.36
N ALA A 451 -3.49 12.93 23.25
CA ALA A 451 -3.34 12.14 24.47
C ALA A 451 -3.98 10.73 24.36
N LEU A 452 -4.14 10.22 23.13
CA LEU A 452 -4.70 8.90 22.91
C LEU A 452 -3.76 7.82 23.46
N GLU A 453 -4.20 7.13 24.50
CA GLU A 453 -3.52 5.98 25.10
C GLU A 453 -4.30 4.70 24.78
N SER A 454 -3.58 3.58 24.76
CA SER A 454 -4.20 2.27 24.55
C SER A 454 -3.29 1.20 25.14
N GLU A 455 -3.89 0.17 25.72
CA GLU A 455 -3.18 -1.00 26.20
C GLU A 455 -2.26 -1.58 25.13
N THR A 456 -1.05 -1.96 25.54
CA THR A 456 -0.08 -2.58 24.62
C THR A 456 -0.59 -3.95 24.19
N THR A 457 -0.60 -4.18 22.89
CA THR A 457 -0.92 -5.49 22.32
C THR A 457 0.37 -6.29 22.12
N SER A 458 0.31 -7.58 22.47
CA SER A 458 1.45 -8.52 22.54
C SER A 458 2.06 -8.91 21.20
#